data_AF-A0A4R6L2J5-F1
#
_entry.id   AF-A0A4R6L2J5-F1
#
_cell.length_a   1.000
_cell.length_b   1.000
_cell.length_c   1.000
_cell.angle_alpha   90.00
_cell.angle_beta   90.00
_cell.angle_gamma   90.00
#
_symmetry.space_group_name_H-M   'P 1'
#
loop_
_entity.id
_entity.type
_entity.pdbx_description
1 polymer ?
#
loop_
_entity_poly.entity_id
_entity_poly.type
_entity_poly.pdbx_seq_one_letter_code
_entity_poly.pdbx_strand_id
1 'polypeptide(L)'
;MIKTEEKGSDVNLATYLLVDAFRNDADAFAVVSNDSDLTEPIRIVRHELGKVVGLLNPQPVASQRLLTCRPTFAKQIRAGVLGASQFPERLKDGAGLVIHKPAGW
;
A
#
# COMPACT_ATOMS: atom_id res chain seq x y z
N MET A 1 4.21 -28.90 5.44
CA MET A 1 3.41 -27.81 6.04
C MET A 1 2.75 -27.06 4.89
N ILE A 2 1.44 -27.14 4.73
CA ILE A 2 0.72 -26.41 3.67
C ILE A 2 0.37 -25.04 4.26
N LYS A 3 0.93 -23.97 3.69
CA LYS A 3 0.66 -22.60 4.10
C LYS A 3 -0.60 -22.14 3.35
N THR A 4 -1.73 -22.11 4.04
CA THR A 4 -2.96 -21.53 3.48
C THR A 4 -2.88 -20.02 3.65
N GLU A 5 -2.45 -19.31 2.62
CA GLU A 5 -2.53 -17.85 2.59
C GLU A 5 -3.91 -17.43 2.04
N GLU A 6 -4.59 -16.53 2.74
CA GLU A 6 -5.81 -15.90 2.25
C GLU A 6 -5.45 -14.90 1.15
N LYS A 7 -5.62 -15.30 -0.12
CA LYS A 7 -5.19 -14.52 -1.29
C LYS A 7 -6.15 -13.37 -1.69
N GLY A 8 -7.18 -13.10 -0.89
CA GLY A 8 -8.25 -12.15 -1.27
C GLY A 8 -7.80 -10.69 -1.31
N SER A 9 -6.91 -10.29 -0.40
CA SER A 9 -6.46 -8.90 -0.27
C SER A 9 -5.70 -8.41 -1.51
N ASP A 10 -4.74 -9.19 -2.01
CA ASP A 10 -3.87 -8.77 -3.11
C ASP A 10 -4.63 -8.71 -4.44
N VAL A 11 -5.59 -9.62 -4.63
CA VAL A 11 -6.51 -9.62 -5.78
C VAL A 11 -7.37 -8.36 -5.79
N ASN A 12 -7.96 -8.00 -4.65
CA ASN A 12 -8.80 -6.80 -4.56
C ASN A 12 -7.98 -5.54 -4.79
N LEU A 13 -6.80 -5.42 -4.18
CA LEU A 13 -5.93 -4.27 -4.35
C LEU A 13 -5.50 -4.08 -5.82
N ALA A 14 -5.06 -5.14 -6.48
CA ALA A 14 -4.71 -5.12 -7.90
C ALA A 14 -5.92 -4.72 -8.77
N THR A 15 -7.09 -5.29 -8.48
CA THR A 15 -8.32 -5.03 -9.23
C THR A 15 -8.72 -3.56 -9.15
N TYR A 16 -8.81 -3.00 -7.94
CA TYR A 16 -9.25 -1.61 -7.78
C TYR A 16 -8.21 -0.61 -8.29
N LEU A 17 -6.91 -0.87 -8.14
CA LEU A 17 -5.85 -0.06 -8.76
C LEU A 17 -6.04 0.06 -10.28
N LEU A 18 -6.32 -1.05 -10.96
CA LEU A 18 -6.54 -1.05 -12.40
C LEU A 18 -7.87 -0.37 -12.76
N VAL A 19 -8.96 -0.68 -12.06
CA VAL A 19 -10.28 -0.07 -12.30
C VAL A 19 -10.19 1.46 -12.23
N ASP A 20 -9.61 2.00 -11.16
CA ASP A 20 -9.48 3.45 -10.95
C ASP A 20 -8.58 4.08 -12.02
N ALA A 21 -7.48 3.40 -12.40
CA ALA A 21 -6.58 3.88 -13.44
C ALA A 21 -7.21 3.88 -14.85
N PHE A 22 -8.01 2.87 -15.20
CA PHE A 22 -8.74 2.80 -16.46
C PHE A 22 -9.87 3.84 -16.53
N ARG A 23 -10.54 4.10 -15.41
CA ARG A 23 -11.58 5.14 -15.31
C ARG A 23 -11.03 6.55 -15.26
N ASN A 24 -9.72 6.69 -15.06
CA ASN A 24 -9.07 7.97 -14.85
C ASN A 24 -9.60 8.70 -13.60
N ASP A 25 -9.87 7.94 -12.53
CA ASP A 25 -10.42 8.46 -11.27
C ASP A 25 -9.35 9.20 -10.43
N ALA A 26 -8.07 9.07 -10.79
CA ALA A 26 -6.96 9.79 -10.18
C ALA A 26 -5.81 10.06 -11.17
N ASP A 27 -5.08 11.15 -10.93
CA ASP A 27 -3.87 11.51 -11.70
C ASP A 27 -2.62 10.73 -11.24
N ALA A 28 -2.61 10.31 -9.98
CA ALA A 28 -1.49 9.61 -9.35
C ALA A 28 -1.96 8.56 -8.33
N PHE A 29 -1.25 7.44 -8.29
CA PHE A 29 -1.52 6.30 -7.42
C PHE A 29 -0.33 6.05 -6.49
N ALA A 30 -0.61 5.69 -5.23
CA ALA A 30 0.40 5.27 -4.27
C ALA A 30 0.03 3.88 -3.74
N VAL A 31 0.85 2.88 -4.04
CA VAL A 31 0.65 1.50 -3.59
C VAL A 31 1.54 1.25 -2.37
N VAL A 32 0.93 0.95 -1.22
CA VAL A 32 1.65 0.60 0.00
C VAL A 32 1.73 -0.93 0.10
N SER A 33 2.83 -1.53 -0.34
CA SER A 33 3.00 -2.98 -0.28
C SER A 33 4.47 -3.40 -0.48
N ASN A 34 4.78 -4.63 -0.09
CA ASN A 34 6.01 -5.33 -0.48
C ASN A 34 5.73 -6.62 -1.26
N ASP A 35 4.46 -6.86 -1.62
CA ASP A 35 4.04 -8.08 -2.30
C ASP A 35 4.36 -8.01 -3.81
N SER A 36 5.16 -8.97 -4.27
CA SER A 36 5.52 -9.09 -5.68
C SER A 36 4.36 -9.42 -6.60
N ASP A 37 3.24 -9.93 -6.11
CA ASP A 37 2.06 -10.22 -6.94
C ASP A 37 1.47 -8.93 -7.55
N LEU A 38 1.75 -7.76 -6.98
CA LEU A 38 1.35 -6.45 -7.51
C LEU A 38 2.26 -5.91 -8.63
N THR A 39 3.29 -6.66 -9.06
CA THR A 39 4.23 -6.19 -10.09
C THR A 39 3.52 -5.87 -11.41
N GLU A 40 2.63 -6.76 -11.85
CA GLU A 40 1.94 -6.62 -13.14
C GLU A 40 0.92 -5.48 -13.16
N PRO A 41 0.02 -5.32 -12.16
CA PRO A 41 -0.88 -4.17 -12.14
C PRO A 41 -0.13 -2.84 -12.07
N ILE A 42 0.97 -2.73 -11.32
CA ILE A 42 1.81 -1.51 -11.31
C ILE A 42 2.44 -1.26 -12.69
N ARG A 43 2.93 -2.30 -13.37
CA ARG A 43 3.48 -2.20 -14.73
C ARG A 43 2.44 -1.65 -15.71
N ILE A 44 1.22 -2.17 -15.68
CA ILE A 44 0.11 -1.74 -16.56
C ILE A 44 -0.22 -0.27 -16.30
N VAL A 45 -0.46 0.12 -15.04
CA VAL A 45 -0.77 1.52 -14.68
C VAL A 45 0.34 2.47 -15.14
N ARG A 46 1.61 2.10 -14.97
CA ARG A 46 2.75 2.93 -15.37
C ARG A 46 2.94 3.01 -16.88
N HIS A 47 3.02 1.87 -17.56
CA HIS A 47 3.56 1.79 -18.92
C HIS A 47 2.49 1.70 -19.99
N GLU A 48 1.32 1.14 -19.68
CA GLU A 48 0.20 1.03 -20.63
C GLU A 48 -0.76 2.20 -20.49
N LEU A 49 -1.08 2.60 -19.25
CA LEU A 49 -1.99 3.71 -18.97
C LEU A 49 -1.27 5.05 -18.82
N GLY A 50 0.07 5.05 -18.77
CA GLY A 50 0.89 6.25 -18.66
C GLY A 50 0.70 7.04 -17.36
N LYS A 51 0.16 6.42 -16.30
CA LYS A 51 -0.17 7.10 -15.05
C LYS A 51 1.04 7.17 -14.11
N VAL A 52 1.00 8.16 -13.22
CA VAL A 52 1.93 8.20 -12.09
C VAL A 52 1.50 7.13 -11.09
N VAL A 53 2.36 6.14 -10.86
CA VAL A 53 2.19 5.16 -9.78
C VAL A 53 3.48 5.05 -8.98
N GLY A 54 3.38 5.24 -7.67
CA GLY A 54 4.49 5.15 -6.72
C GLY A 54 4.34 3.95 -5.79
N LEU A 55 5.46 3.35 -5.42
CA LEU A 55 5.52 2.25 -4.47
C LEU A 55 6.04 2.75 -3.11
N LEU A 56 5.28 2.51 -2.05
CA LEU A 56 5.66 2.78 -0.67
C LEU A 56 5.84 1.46 0.07
N ASN A 57 7.08 1.06 0.30
CA ASN A 57 7.36 -0.21 0.95
C ASN A 57 7.39 -0.06 2.48
N PRO A 58 6.53 -0.76 3.24
CA PRO A 58 6.58 -0.76 4.70
C PRO A 58 7.71 -1.62 5.27
N GLN A 59 8.30 -2.52 4.48
CA GLN A 59 9.34 -3.44 4.94
C GLN A 59 10.75 -2.86 4.78
N PRO A 60 11.73 -3.28 5.61
CA PRO A 60 13.12 -2.85 5.49
C PRO A 60 13.77 -3.18 4.14
N VAL A 61 13.36 -4.29 3.53
CA VAL A 61 13.88 -4.77 2.25
C VAL A 61 12.77 -4.78 1.22
N ALA A 62 13.01 -4.13 0.08
CA ALA A 62 12.08 -4.12 -1.04
C ALA A 62 12.16 -5.39 -1.86
N SER A 63 11.00 -5.89 -2.28
CA SER A 63 10.90 -6.94 -3.30
C SER A 63 11.53 -6.44 -4.60
N GLN A 64 12.59 -7.12 -5.04
CA GLN A 64 13.29 -6.75 -6.27
C GLN A 64 12.33 -6.77 -7.47
N ARG A 65 11.37 -7.69 -7.48
CA ARG A 65 10.39 -7.85 -8.56
C ARG A 65 9.50 -6.61 -8.70
N LEU A 66 9.06 -6.02 -7.59
CA LEU A 66 8.34 -4.74 -7.61
C LEU A 66 9.19 -3.60 -8.18
N LEU A 67 10.49 -3.57 -7.93
CA LEU A 67 11.37 -2.56 -8.50
C LEU A 67 11.61 -2.75 -10.01
N THR A 68 11.57 -3.99 -10.50
CA THR A 68 11.77 -4.27 -11.94
C THR A 68 10.69 -3.70 -12.84
N CYS A 69 9.45 -3.53 -12.35
CA CYS A 69 8.39 -2.87 -13.12
C CYS A 69 8.56 -1.34 -13.21
N ARG A 70 9.60 -0.78 -12.58
CA ARG A 70 9.97 0.65 -12.62
C ARG A 70 8.76 1.56 -12.30
N PRO A 71 8.21 1.51 -11.07
CA PRO A 71 7.24 2.51 -10.65
C PRO A 71 7.85 3.91 -10.76
N THR A 72 6.99 4.92 -10.84
CA THR A 72 7.42 6.32 -11.00
C THR A 72 8.37 6.76 -9.90
N PHE A 73 8.13 6.29 -8.69
CA PHE A 73 9.07 6.35 -7.59
C PHE A 73 8.86 5.12 -6.68
N ALA A 74 9.90 4.74 -5.96
CA ALA A 74 9.83 3.77 -4.88
C ALA A 74 10.45 4.37 -3.63
N LYS A 75 9.75 4.30 -2.49
CA LYS A 75 10.24 4.80 -1.21
C LYS A 75 9.98 3.79 -0.11
N GLN A 76 10.91 3.68 0.82
CA GLN A 76 10.70 2.98 2.08
C GLN A 76 9.99 3.91 3.07
N ILE A 77 9.01 3.39 3.80
CA ILE A 77 8.36 4.11 4.89
C ILE A 77 9.32 4.13 6.09
N ARG A 78 9.69 5.33 6.54
CA ARG A 78 10.68 5.52 7.61
C ARG A 78 10.02 5.45 9.00
N ALA A 79 10.72 4.88 9.98
CA ALA A 79 10.24 4.76 11.35
C ALA A 79 9.83 6.10 11.99
N GLY A 80 10.59 7.18 11.72
CA GLY A 80 10.25 8.51 12.24
C GLY A 80 8.92 9.06 11.71
N VAL A 81 8.57 8.76 10.45
CA VAL A 81 7.29 9.18 9.86
C VAL A 81 6.15 8.39 10.49
N LEU A 82 6.34 7.08 10.71
CA LEU A 82 5.36 6.25 11.41
C LEU A 82 5.12 6.74 12.83
N GLY A 83 6.19 7.05 13.58
CA GLY A 83 6.10 7.58 14.94
C GLY A 83 5.33 8.90 15.02
N ALA A 84 5.54 9.80 14.06
CA ALA A 84 4.81 11.07 13.98
C ALA A 84 3.35 10.93 13.49
N SER A 85 3.00 9.79 12.88
CA SER A 85 1.68 9.52 12.28
C SER A 85 0.80 8.60 13.15
N GLN A 86 1.14 8.41 14.42
CA GLN A 86 0.32 7.63 15.34
C GLN A 86 -0.90 8.43 15.82
N PHE A 87 -2.00 7.74 16.11
CA PHE A 87 -3.10 8.35 16.86
C PHE A 87 -2.63 8.74 18.28
N PRO A 88 -3.29 9.71 18.93
CA PRO A 88 -3.08 9.99 20.35
C PRO A 88 -3.38 8.75 21.21
N GLU A 89 -2.83 8.72 22.44
CA GLU A 89 -3.07 7.60 23.38
C GLU A 89 -4.56 7.38 23.72
N ARG A 90 -5.37 8.43 23.54
CA ARG A 90 -6.82 8.41 23.72
C ARG A 90 -7.48 8.98 22.47
N LEU A 91 -8.30 8.17 21.83
CA LEU A 91 -9.12 8.55 20.68
C LEU A 91 -10.60 8.46 21.07
N LYS A 92 -11.40 9.44 20.68
CA LYS A 92 -12.86 9.36 20.81
C LYS A 92 -13.44 9.05 19.42
N ASP A 93 -14.26 8.01 19.32
CA ASP A 93 -14.91 7.66 18.06
C ASP A 93 -16.16 8.52 17.79
N GLY A 94 -16.83 8.28 16.66
CA GLY A 94 -18.04 9.01 16.27
C GLY A 94 -19.26 8.76 17.17
N ALA A 95 -19.28 7.68 17.95
CA ALA A 95 -20.33 7.37 18.92
C ALA A 95 -20.00 7.89 20.33
N GLY A 96 -18.78 8.37 20.53
CA GLY A 96 -18.30 8.95 21.76
C GLY A 96 -17.57 7.99 22.70
N LEU A 97 -17.30 6.75 22.27
CA LEU A 97 -16.48 5.79 23.00
C LEU A 97 -15.02 6.27 23.03
N VAL A 98 -14.39 6.18 24.21
CA VAL A 98 -12.96 6.47 24.36
C VAL A 98 -12.17 5.17 24.16
N ILE A 99 -11.39 5.13 23.08
CA ILE A 99 -10.46 4.07 22.74
C ILE A 99 -9.10 4.45 23.30
N HIS A 100 -8.49 3.54 24.06
CA HIS A 100 -7.15 3.70 24.62
C HIS A 100 -6.15 2.87 23.81
N LYS A 101 -4.94 3.42 23.61
CA LYS A 101 -3.82 2.64 23.08
C LYS A 101 -3.61 1.38 23.94
N PRO A 102 -3.55 0.17 23.35
CA PRO A 102 -3.31 -1.05 24.11
C PRO A 102 -1.99 -1.00 24.87
N ALA A 103 -1.98 -1.54 26.09
CA ALA A 103 -0.75 -1.65 26.88
C ALA A 103 0.26 -2.56 26.17
N GLY A 104 1.49 -2.06 25.97
CA GLY A 104 2.58 -2.82 25.34
C GLY A 104 2.73 -2.64 23.82
N TRP A 105 1.91 -1.77 23.20
CA TRP A 105 2.15 -1.25 21.85
C TRP A 105 3.03 0.00 21.86
#